data_AF-A0A804R2L9-F1
#
_entry.id   AF-A0A804R2L9-F1
#
_cell.length_a   1.000
_cell.length_b   1.000
_cell.length_c   1.000
_cell.angle_alpha   90.00
_cell.angle_beta   90.00
_cell.angle_gamma   90.00
#
_symmetry.space_group_name_H-M   'P 1'
#
loop_
_entity.id
_entity.type
_entity.pdbx_description
1 polymer ?
#
loop_
_entity_poly.entity_id
_entity_poly.type
_entity_poly.pdbx_seq_one_letter_code
_entity_poly.pdbx_strand_id
1 'polypeptide(L)'
;MHGYRHLNSYNSTTVEPISDAFLVAPTSQPAMITMHLRTSMVGLSSYIHTYSTKYCYYVVRLIFLHVLGNIRQPKYGHLKDLHDLIRSMEKILVHGKYNDTSYGKNAIVTKYTYGGSSVCFINNQFVDRDVKVTLGGGTHLVPAWSVSILPDCKTVAYNTAKIKTQTSVMVKKANSVEKELEALRWSWMPENLKPFMTDHRDSFRQSQLLEQIATSTDQSDYLWYRTSLEHKGEGSYTLYVNTSGHEMYVFVNGRLVGE
;
A
#
# COMPACT_ATOMS: atom_id res chain seq x y z
N MET A 1 18.77 18.65 -33.81
CA MET A 1 18.32 17.36 -34.37
C MET A 1 18.55 16.28 -33.33
N HIS A 2 17.47 15.79 -32.71
CA HIS A 2 17.28 14.51 -31.99
C HIS A 2 16.10 14.74 -31.02
N GLY A 3 14.89 14.56 -31.53
CA GLY A 3 13.67 14.60 -30.73
C GLY A 3 13.37 13.19 -30.25
N TYR A 4 13.49 12.94 -28.96
CA TYR A 4 13.00 11.71 -28.33
C TYR A 4 11.52 11.87 -28.03
N ARG A 5 10.69 11.13 -28.78
CA ARG A 5 9.26 10.96 -28.54
C ARG A 5 9.09 9.57 -27.91
N HIS A 6 9.11 9.48 -26.58
CA HIS A 6 8.84 8.22 -25.88
C HIS A 6 7.33 7.99 -25.71
N LEU A 7 6.95 6.78 -26.11
CA LEU A 7 5.61 6.21 -26.15
C LEU A 7 5.09 5.94 -24.73
N ASN A 8 3.89 6.42 -24.41
CA ASN A 8 3.12 5.92 -23.27
C ASN A 8 2.32 4.69 -23.72
N SER A 9 2.83 3.49 -23.45
CA SER A 9 2.02 2.27 -23.35
C SER A 9 1.92 1.87 -21.88
N TYR A 10 0.80 2.17 -21.23
CA TYR A 10 0.51 1.61 -19.91
C TYR A 10 -0.34 0.35 -20.10
N ASN A 11 0.31 -0.82 -19.94
CA ASN A 11 -0.36 -2.10 -19.77
C ASN A 11 -1.23 -2.06 -18.51
N SER A 12 -2.48 -2.50 -18.62
CA SER A 12 -3.37 -2.70 -17.48
C SER A 12 -2.86 -3.85 -16.62
N THR A 13 -2.34 -3.56 -15.44
CA THR A 13 -2.04 -4.58 -14.44
C THR A 13 -3.33 -4.90 -13.68
N THR A 14 -3.80 -6.13 -13.80
CA THR A 14 -4.83 -6.74 -12.96
C THR A 14 -4.34 -6.73 -11.51
N VAL A 15 -5.08 -6.08 -10.61
CA VAL A 15 -4.80 -6.03 -9.17
C VAL A 15 -5.60 -7.14 -8.49
N GLU A 16 -4.93 -8.21 -8.08
CA GLU A 16 -5.50 -9.23 -7.19
C GLU A 16 -5.83 -8.62 -5.81
N PRO A 17 -6.93 -9.05 -5.15
CA PRO A 17 -7.22 -8.59 -3.80
C PRO A 17 -6.28 -9.32 -2.83
N ILE A 18 -5.24 -8.63 -2.36
CA ILE A 18 -4.53 -9.01 -1.14
C ILE A 18 -5.54 -8.94 0.01
N SER A 19 -6.00 -10.10 0.47
CA SER A 19 -6.82 -10.30 1.66
C SER A 19 -5.95 -10.84 2.79
N ASP A 20 -5.08 -9.98 3.33
CA ASP A 20 -4.28 -10.30 4.51
C ASP A 20 -4.88 -9.70 5.79
N ALA A 21 -4.91 -10.55 6.82
CA ALA A 21 -5.15 -10.32 8.24
C ALA A 21 -6.61 -10.14 8.71
N PHE A 22 -7.21 -11.26 9.14
CA PHE A 22 -8.09 -11.28 10.33
C PHE A 22 -7.55 -12.33 11.31
N LEU A 23 -6.86 -11.88 12.35
CA LEU A 23 -6.58 -12.66 13.55
C LEU A 23 -7.56 -12.19 14.62
N VAL A 24 -8.52 -13.04 14.97
CA VAL A 24 -9.29 -12.90 16.21
C VAL A 24 -8.32 -13.27 17.34
N ALA A 25 -7.69 -12.27 17.95
CA ALA A 25 -6.90 -12.46 19.15
C ALA A 25 -7.86 -12.62 20.35
N PRO A 26 -7.78 -13.71 21.14
CA PRO A 26 -8.56 -13.85 22.35
C PRO A 26 -7.80 -13.17 23.49
N THR A 27 -7.78 -11.83 23.53
CA THR A 27 -7.42 -11.00 24.70
C THR A 27 -7.77 -9.56 24.37
N SER A 28 -7.96 -8.71 25.38
CA SER A 28 -8.40 -7.31 25.33
C SER A 28 -7.46 -6.33 24.60
N GLN A 29 -6.82 -6.74 23.50
CA GLN A 29 -5.99 -5.90 22.66
C GLN A 29 -6.77 -5.41 21.44
N PRO A 30 -6.65 -4.13 21.05
CA PRO A 30 -7.24 -3.64 19.82
C PRO A 30 -6.63 -4.39 18.63
N ALA A 31 -7.48 -4.94 17.76
CA ALA A 31 -7.04 -5.47 16.47
C ALA A 31 -6.40 -4.33 15.66
N MET A 32 -5.09 -4.42 15.41
CA MET A 32 -4.36 -3.46 14.60
C MET A 32 -4.34 -3.94 13.14
N ILE A 33 -5.02 -3.23 12.25
CA ILE A 33 -4.88 -3.43 10.81
C ILE A 33 -3.61 -2.71 10.38
N THR A 34 -2.56 -3.47 10.07
CA THR A 34 -1.31 -2.92 9.53
C THR A 34 -1.44 -2.81 8.00
N MET A 35 -1.16 -1.65 7.43
CA MET A 35 -1.20 -1.44 5.97
C MET A 35 0.03 -0.71 5.45
N HIS A 36 0.55 -1.24 4.34
CA HIS A 36 1.46 -0.55 3.45
C HIS A 36 0.65 0.40 2.56
N LEU A 37 0.71 1.71 2.81
CA LEU A 37 0.17 2.69 1.86
C LEU A 37 1.13 2.87 0.69
N ARG A 38 0.60 2.74 -0.54
CA ARG A 38 1.07 3.51 -1.69
C ARG A 38 0.11 4.67 -1.89
N THR A 39 0.29 5.76 -1.15
CA THR A 39 -0.24 7.07 -1.58
C THR A 39 0.56 7.56 -2.77
N SER A 40 0.01 8.48 -3.57
CA SER A 40 0.87 9.31 -4.40
C SER A 40 1.78 10.07 -3.44
N MET A 41 3.05 9.68 -3.38
CA MET A 41 4.08 10.44 -2.71
C MET A 41 4.20 11.76 -3.46
N VAL A 42 3.82 12.86 -2.82
CA VAL A 42 3.91 14.20 -3.42
C VAL A 42 5.15 14.86 -2.84
N GLY A 43 6.13 15.14 -3.70
CA GLY A 43 7.43 15.66 -3.29
C GLY A 43 8.45 14.59 -2.90
N LEU A 44 9.73 14.95 -3.03
CA LEU A 44 10.89 14.04 -2.94
C LEU A 44 11.03 13.38 -1.55
N SER A 45 10.75 14.13 -0.47
CA SER A 45 10.91 13.67 0.92
C SER A 45 9.86 12.64 1.40
N SER A 46 8.86 12.30 0.58
CA SER A 46 7.81 11.36 1.01
C SER A 46 8.26 9.89 1.03
N TYR A 47 9.45 9.56 0.50
CA TYR A 47 9.99 8.20 0.42
C TYR A 47 10.72 7.79 1.71
N ILE A 48 9.97 7.58 2.80
CA ILE A 48 10.57 7.07 4.05
C ILE A 48 10.16 5.62 4.28
N HIS A 49 11.17 4.75 4.37
CA HIS A 49 11.09 3.40 4.91
C HIS A 49 10.41 3.41 6.29
N THR A 50 9.23 2.79 6.36
CA THR A 50 8.63 2.18 7.56
C THR A 50 8.78 2.95 8.88
N TYR A 51 7.84 3.87 9.18
CA TYR A 51 7.69 4.40 10.55
C TYR A 51 6.40 3.98 11.24
N SER A 52 6.63 3.64 12.50
CA SER A 52 5.83 2.90 13.46
C SER A 52 4.83 3.78 14.23
N THR A 53 3.70 3.16 14.58
CA THR A 53 2.83 3.35 15.76
C THR A 53 2.12 4.68 16.08
N LYS A 54 2.41 5.85 15.49
CA LYS A 54 1.66 7.10 15.82
C LYS A 54 0.59 7.55 14.82
N TYR A 55 0.50 6.95 13.63
CA TYR A 55 -0.47 7.33 12.59
C TYR A 55 -1.80 6.52 12.62
N CYS A 56 -2.00 5.69 13.64
CA CYS A 56 -3.03 4.64 13.62
C CYS A 56 -4.49 5.15 13.52
N TYR A 57 -4.79 6.39 13.91
CA TYR A 57 -6.15 6.95 13.81
C TYR A 57 -6.44 7.66 12.48
N TYR A 58 -5.44 8.20 11.80
CA TYR A 58 -5.61 8.83 10.48
C TYR A 58 -5.57 7.80 9.34
N VAL A 59 -4.83 6.71 9.53
CA VAL A 59 -4.62 5.67 8.51
C VAL A 59 -5.90 4.86 8.22
N VAL A 60 -6.79 4.69 9.20
CA VAL A 60 -8.06 3.97 8.98
C VAL A 60 -8.92 4.65 7.92
N ARG A 61 -8.87 5.97 7.76
CA ARG A 61 -9.71 6.70 6.79
C ARG A 61 -9.22 6.54 5.33
N LEU A 62 -7.93 6.27 5.12
CA LEU A 62 -7.31 6.24 3.77
C LEU A 62 -7.47 4.89 3.06
N ILE A 63 -7.55 3.79 3.79
CA ILE A 63 -7.65 2.43 3.25
C ILE A 63 -8.92 2.23 2.42
N PHE A 64 -9.96 2.99 2.78
CA PHE A 64 -11.29 2.93 2.21
C PHE A 64 -11.50 3.86 1.02
N LEU A 65 -10.51 4.68 0.72
CA LEU A 65 -10.55 5.66 -0.33
C LEU A 65 -9.53 5.31 -1.42
N HIS A 66 -9.84 5.67 -2.65
CA HIS A 66 -8.87 5.75 -3.73
C HIS A 66 -7.90 6.90 -3.48
N VAL A 67 -6.78 6.93 -4.22
CA VAL A 67 -5.76 7.99 -4.15
C VAL A 67 -6.35 9.39 -4.30
N LEU A 68 -7.48 9.53 -5.00
CA LEU A 68 -8.20 10.79 -5.21
C LEU A 68 -9.31 11.08 -4.17
N GLY A 69 -9.37 10.33 -3.07
CA GLY A 69 -10.37 10.52 -2.00
C GLY A 69 -11.76 9.92 -2.28
N ASN A 70 -11.97 9.26 -3.41
CA ASN A 70 -13.24 8.58 -3.72
C ASN A 70 -13.39 7.27 -2.96
N ILE A 71 -14.62 6.88 -2.59
CA ILE A 71 -14.89 5.61 -1.91
C ILE A 71 -14.48 4.42 -2.80
N ARG A 72 -13.69 3.51 -2.25
CA ARG A 72 -13.29 2.25 -2.92
C ARG A 72 -14.29 1.14 -2.61
N GLN A 73 -15.29 0.97 -3.48
CA GLN A 73 -16.23 -0.14 -3.39
C GLN A 73 -15.71 -1.39 -4.12
N PRO A 74 -16.06 -2.62 -3.68
CA PRO A 74 -16.96 -2.92 -2.56
C PRO A 74 -16.28 -2.88 -1.18
N LYS A 75 -14.94 -2.74 -1.12
CA LYS A 75 -14.15 -2.88 0.10
C LYS A 75 -14.66 -1.98 1.24
N TYR A 76 -14.92 -0.71 0.97
CA TYR A 76 -15.44 0.21 1.99
C TYR A 76 -16.79 -0.21 2.52
N GLY A 77 -17.78 -0.43 1.64
CA GLY A 77 -19.12 -0.78 2.07
C GLY A 77 -19.16 -2.12 2.80
N HIS A 78 -18.45 -3.13 2.28
CA HIS A 78 -18.35 -4.44 2.91
C HIS A 78 -17.77 -4.38 4.33
N LEU A 79 -16.71 -3.58 4.55
CA LEU A 79 -16.10 -3.41 5.86
C LEU A 79 -16.90 -2.48 6.77
N LYS A 80 -17.61 -1.50 6.22
CA LYS A 80 -18.55 -0.65 6.97
C LYS A 80 -19.68 -1.51 7.57
N ASP A 81 -20.30 -2.37 6.76
CA ASP A 81 -21.37 -3.26 7.23
C ASP A 81 -20.88 -4.24 8.30
N LEU A 82 -19.65 -4.75 8.15
CA LEU A 82 -18.99 -5.58 9.18
C LEU A 82 -18.80 -4.79 10.48
N HIS A 83 -18.29 -3.57 10.39
CA HIS A 83 -18.01 -2.74 11.56
C HIS A 83 -19.29 -2.35 12.30
N ASP A 84 -20.32 -1.92 11.58
CA ASP A 84 -21.63 -1.59 12.15
C ASP A 84 -22.22 -2.81 12.88
N LEU A 85 -22.06 -4.02 12.31
CA LEU A 85 -22.49 -5.26 12.96
C LEU A 85 -21.69 -5.59 14.22
N ILE A 86 -20.36 -5.53 14.17
CA ILE A 86 -19.49 -5.78 15.34
C ILE A 86 -19.82 -4.80 16.47
N ARG A 87 -20.02 -3.53 16.13
CA ARG A 87 -20.40 -2.50 17.10
C ARG A 87 -21.76 -2.79 17.74
N SER A 88 -22.73 -3.29 16.98
CA SER A 88 -24.04 -3.66 17.52
C SER A 88 -23.98 -4.75 18.60
N MET A 89 -22.94 -5.59 18.58
CA MET A 89 -22.74 -6.70 19.51
C MET A 89 -21.57 -6.49 20.49
N GLU A 90 -20.98 -5.29 20.50
CA GLU A 90 -19.80 -4.91 21.29
C GLU A 90 -19.92 -5.33 22.76
N LYS A 91 -21.05 -5.06 23.40
CA LYS A 91 -21.28 -5.39 24.82
C LYS A 91 -21.11 -6.89 25.11
N ILE A 92 -21.57 -7.75 24.20
CA ILE A 92 -21.46 -9.21 24.35
C ILE A 92 -20.02 -9.67 24.04
N LEU A 93 -19.36 -9.07 23.05
CA LEU A 93 -17.99 -9.42 22.69
C LEU A 93 -16.97 -9.01 23.78
N VAL A 94 -17.18 -7.86 24.42
CA VAL A 94 -16.25 -7.31 25.42
C VAL A 94 -16.43 -7.95 26.80
N HIS A 95 -17.68 -8.22 27.22
CA HIS A 95 -17.97 -8.73 28.57
C HIS A 95 -18.37 -10.22 28.62
N GLY A 96 -18.63 -10.84 27.47
CA GLY A 96 -19.08 -12.22 27.40
C GLY A 96 -17.97 -13.23 27.59
N LYS A 97 -18.34 -14.40 28.08
CA LYS A 97 -17.46 -15.59 28.03
C LYS A 97 -17.58 -16.19 26.64
N TYR A 98 -16.45 -16.57 26.05
CA TYR A 98 -16.44 -17.28 24.77
C TYR A 98 -16.19 -18.78 24.97
N ASN A 99 -16.72 -19.58 24.05
CA ASN A 99 -16.39 -21.00 23.93
C ASN A 99 -16.31 -21.38 22.46
N ASP A 100 -15.29 -22.16 22.11
CA ASP A 100 -15.07 -22.66 20.76
C ASP A 100 -15.54 -24.12 20.68
N THR A 101 -16.38 -24.40 19.69
CA THR A 101 -16.81 -25.76 19.35
C THR A 101 -16.28 -26.11 17.97
N SER A 102 -15.50 -27.17 17.87
CA SER A 102 -15.04 -27.68 16.58
C SER A 102 -16.14 -28.48 15.88
N TYR A 103 -16.38 -28.18 14.61
CA TYR A 103 -17.32 -28.87 13.73
C TYR A 103 -16.52 -29.50 12.56
N GLY A 104 -15.75 -30.53 12.87
CA GLY A 104 -14.87 -31.21 11.92
C GLY A 104 -13.43 -30.70 11.99
N LYS A 105 -12.66 -30.81 10.90
CA LYS A 105 -11.24 -30.45 10.92
C LYS A 105 -11.00 -28.94 10.81
N ASN A 106 -11.74 -28.26 9.93
CA ASN A 106 -11.48 -26.89 9.51
C ASN A 106 -12.72 -25.99 9.64
N ALA A 107 -13.67 -26.32 10.51
CA ALA A 107 -14.77 -25.43 10.84
C ALA A 107 -14.92 -25.30 12.35
N ILE A 108 -14.97 -24.05 12.83
CA ILE A 108 -15.02 -23.71 14.25
C ILE A 108 -16.19 -22.76 14.48
N VAL A 109 -16.99 -23.04 15.51
CA VAL A 109 -18.02 -22.12 15.99
C VAL A 109 -17.55 -21.49 17.28
N THR A 110 -17.31 -20.19 17.27
CA THR A 110 -17.02 -19.40 18.46
C THR A 110 -18.31 -18.76 18.96
N LYS A 111 -18.73 -19.09 20.17
CA LYS A 111 -19.93 -18.54 20.80
C LYS A 111 -19.55 -17.64 21.98
N TYR A 112 -19.98 -16.38 21.95
CA TYR A 112 -19.91 -15.45 23.07
C TYR A 112 -21.25 -15.39 23.79
N THR A 113 -21.26 -15.44 25.12
CA THR A 113 -22.48 -15.35 25.93
C THR A 113 -22.32 -14.31 27.03
N TYR A 114 -23.29 -13.40 27.11
CA TYR A 114 -23.36 -12.36 28.15
C TYR A 114 -24.82 -11.99 28.44
N GLY A 115 -25.20 -11.93 29.72
CA GLY A 115 -26.53 -11.44 30.13
C GLY A 115 -27.72 -12.20 29.52
N GLY A 116 -27.57 -13.49 29.22
CA GLY A 116 -28.61 -14.30 28.56
C GLY A 116 -28.66 -14.20 27.03
N SER A 117 -27.97 -13.22 26.44
CA SER A 117 -27.80 -13.10 24.99
C SER A 117 -26.54 -13.84 24.52
N SER A 118 -26.54 -14.31 23.26
CA SER A 118 -25.39 -14.99 22.68
C SER A 118 -25.18 -14.60 21.22
N VAL A 119 -23.91 -14.47 20.84
CA VAL A 119 -23.44 -14.19 19.48
C VAL A 119 -22.57 -15.36 19.03
N CYS A 120 -22.70 -15.76 17.78
CA CYS A 120 -21.92 -16.86 17.22
C CYS A 120 -21.18 -16.43 15.95
N PHE A 121 -19.94 -16.88 15.84
CA PHE A 121 -19.12 -16.79 14.63
C PHE A 121 -18.87 -18.21 14.13
N ILE A 122 -19.18 -18.46 12.86
CA ILE A 122 -18.88 -19.75 12.21
C ILE A 122 -17.74 -19.50 11.24
N ASN A 123 -16.56 -20.00 11.58
CA ASN A 123 -15.35 -19.91 10.79
C ASN A 123 -15.20 -21.16 9.92
N ASN A 124 -15.19 -20.98 8.60
CA ASN A 124 -14.79 -22.01 7.64
C ASN A 124 -13.36 -21.73 7.13
N GLN A 125 -12.42 -22.58 7.57
CA GLN A 125 -11.01 -22.50 7.20
C GLN A 125 -10.67 -23.31 5.94
N PHE A 126 -11.62 -24.01 5.32
CA PHE A 126 -11.36 -24.61 4.01
C PHE A 126 -11.27 -23.54 2.94
N VAL A 127 -10.22 -23.58 2.12
CA VAL A 127 -10.00 -22.63 1.02
C VAL A 127 -10.82 -23.00 -0.23
N ASP A 128 -11.20 -24.26 -0.36
CA ASP A 128 -11.70 -24.86 -1.61
C ASP A 128 -13.15 -25.34 -1.55
N ARG A 129 -13.80 -25.33 -0.38
CA ARG A 129 -15.16 -25.87 -0.22
C ARG A 129 -15.97 -25.18 0.86
N ASP A 130 -17.28 -25.19 0.65
CA ASP A 130 -18.26 -24.73 1.62
C ASP A 130 -18.51 -25.80 2.70
N VAL A 131 -18.86 -25.37 3.90
CA VAL A 131 -19.21 -26.26 5.01
C VAL A 131 -20.64 -26.00 5.47
N LYS A 132 -21.36 -27.08 5.79
CA LYS A 132 -22.66 -27.02 6.46
C LYS A 132 -22.46 -27.19 7.97
N VAL A 133 -22.88 -26.20 8.76
CA VAL A 133 -22.78 -26.23 10.22
C VAL A 133 -24.18 -26.13 10.83
N THR A 134 -24.53 -27.10 11.67
CA THR A 134 -25.82 -27.11 12.38
C THR A 134 -25.68 -26.39 13.71
N LEU A 135 -26.37 -25.25 13.85
CA LEU A 135 -26.33 -24.38 15.02
C LEU A 135 -27.71 -23.77 15.29
N GLY A 136 -28.15 -23.78 16.56
CA GLY A 136 -29.40 -23.12 16.97
C GLY A 136 -30.68 -23.74 16.39
N GLY A 137 -30.62 -25.01 15.99
CA GLY A 137 -31.74 -25.72 15.33
C GLY A 137 -31.80 -25.55 13.81
N GLY A 138 -30.91 -24.76 13.21
CA GLY A 138 -30.80 -24.58 11.76
C GLY A 138 -29.45 -25.04 11.20
N THR A 139 -29.41 -25.32 9.90
CA THR A 139 -28.18 -25.66 9.18
C THR A 139 -27.72 -24.46 8.35
N HIS A 140 -26.51 -23.97 8.60
CA HIS A 140 -25.91 -22.81 7.92
C HIS A 140 -24.88 -23.26 6.90
N LEU A 141 -25.01 -22.82 5.65
CA LEU A 141 -23.98 -22.99 4.63
C LEU A 141 -22.98 -21.83 4.70
N VAL A 142 -21.71 -22.16 5.00
CA VAL A 142 -20.62 -21.19 5.15
C VAL A 142 -19.65 -21.35 3.99
N PRO A 143 -19.49 -20.33 3.13
CA PRO A 143 -18.57 -20.35 2.00
C PRO A 143 -17.12 -20.68 2.40
N ALA A 144 -16.36 -21.20 1.46
CA ALA A 144 -14.91 -21.36 1.60
C ALA A 144 -14.23 -20.06 2.10
N TRP A 145 -13.25 -20.20 3.00
CA TRP A 145 -12.42 -19.13 3.54
C TRP A 145 -13.23 -17.93 4.06
N SER A 146 -14.26 -18.22 4.87
CA SER A 146 -15.19 -17.19 5.32
C SER A 146 -15.66 -17.38 6.75
N VAL A 147 -16.09 -16.26 7.34
CA VAL A 147 -16.72 -16.24 8.67
C VAL A 147 -18.15 -15.74 8.51
N SER A 148 -19.11 -16.54 8.97
CA SER A 148 -20.50 -16.11 9.13
C SER A 148 -20.74 -15.59 10.55
N ILE A 149 -21.37 -14.43 10.69
CA ILE A 149 -21.66 -13.77 11.96
C ILE A 149 -23.17 -13.84 12.23
N LEU A 150 -23.53 -14.38 13.40
CA LEU A 150 -24.89 -14.60 13.85
C LEU A 150 -25.10 -13.88 15.21
N PRO A 151 -25.70 -12.68 15.23
CA PRO A 151 -25.90 -11.90 16.47
C PRO A 151 -26.80 -12.57 17.51
N ASP A 152 -27.62 -13.54 17.09
CA ASP A 152 -28.57 -14.30 17.90
C ASP A 152 -28.26 -15.82 17.91
N CYS A 153 -27.12 -16.22 17.33
CA CYS A 153 -26.75 -17.62 17.07
C CYS A 153 -27.75 -18.43 16.21
N LYS A 154 -28.68 -17.76 15.50
CA LYS A 154 -29.71 -18.39 14.67
C LYS A 154 -29.73 -17.85 13.24
N THR A 155 -29.57 -16.55 13.04
CA THR A 155 -29.68 -15.90 11.73
C THR A 155 -28.34 -15.31 11.30
N VAL A 156 -27.92 -15.60 10.06
CA VAL A 156 -26.68 -15.04 9.50
C VAL A 156 -26.93 -13.59 9.08
N ALA A 157 -26.40 -12.64 9.86
CA ALA A 157 -26.49 -11.22 9.54
C ALA A 157 -25.45 -10.80 8.49
N TYR A 158 -24.25 -11.39 8.56
CA TYR A 158 -23.13 -11.06 7.71
C TYR A 158 -22.24 -12.28 7.43
N ASN A 159 -21.61 -12.32 6.27
CA ASN A 159 -20.56 -13.29 5.95
C ASN A 159 -19.44 -12.60 5.17
N THR A 160 -18.19 -12.88 5.52
CA THR A 160 -17.02 -12.19 4.96
C THR A 160 -16.80 -12.44 3.47
N ALA A 161 -17.32 -13.53 2.91
CA ALA A 161 -17.26 -13.82 1.48
C ALA A 161 -18.51 -13.36 0.69
N LYS A 162 -19.61 -13.01 1.38
CA LYS A 162 -20.85 -12.54 0.74
C LYS A 162 -20.90 -11.01 0.70
N ILE A 163 -20.42 -10.45 -0.41
CA ILE A 163 -20.39 -9.00 -0.65
C ILE A 163 -21.78 -8.53 -1.12
N LYS A 164 -22.44 -7.69 -0.31
CA LYS A 164 -23.75 -7.08 -0.65
C LYS A 164 -23.61 -5.72 -1.35
N THR A 165 -22.45 -5.11 -1.27
CA THR A 165 -22.21 -3.74 -1.74
C THR A 165 -21.82 -3.70 -3.20
N GLN A 166 -22.40 -2.76 -3.96
CA GLN A 166 -22.12 -2.62 -5.38
C GLN A 166 -20.64 -2.30 -5.62
N THR A 167 -20.00 -3.03 -6.53
CA THR A 167 -18.62 -2.77 -6.95
C THR A 167 -18.53 -1.50 -7.80
N SER A 168 -17.58 -0.63 -7.50
CA SER A 168 -17.25 0.54 -8.34
C SER A 168 -16.06 0.21 -9.23
N VAL A 169 -16.16 0.52 -10.53
CA VAL A 169 -15.03 0.44 -11.46
C VAL A 169 -14.51 1.85 -11.71
N MET A 170 -13.23 2.09 -11.42
CA MET A 170 -12.59 3.35 -11.77
C MET A 170 -12.40 3.44 -13.28
N VAL A 171 -12.84 4.55 -13.87
CA VAL A 171 -12.57 4.86 -15.27
C VAL A 171 -11.84 6.19 -15.32
N LYS A 172 -10.62 6.18 -15.89
CA LYS A 172 -9.92 7.41 -16.25
C LYS A 172 -10.44 7.84 -17.61
N LYS A 173 -11.26 8.89 -17.64
CA LYS A 173 -11.69 9.52 -18.89
C LYS A 173 -10.85 10.77 -19.10
N ALA A 174 -10.39 10.97 -20.34
CA ALA A 174 -9.86 12.27 -20.72
C ALA A 174 -10.92 13.32 -20.41
N ASN A 175 -10.52 14.41 -19.78
CA ASN A 175 -11.45 15.46 -19.43
C ASN A 175 -12.00 16.06 -20.73
N SER A 176 -13.32 16.11 -20.90
CA SER A 176 -13.92 16.73 -22.10
C SER A 176 -13.66 18.24 -22.18
N VAL A 177 -13.18 18.84 -21.08
CA VAL A 177 -12.66 20.21 -21.06
C VAL A 177 -11.41 20.36 -21.93
N GLU A 178 -10.66 19.28 -22.24
CA GLU A 178 -9.53 19.36 -23.20
C GLU A 178 -9.97 19.56 -24.67
N LYS A 179 -11.29 19.53 -24.96
CA LYS A 179 -11.81 20.05 -26.23
C LYS A 179 -11.90 21.59 -26.26
N GLU A 180 -11.71 22.26 -25.12
CA GLU A 180 -11.44 23.69 -25.03
C GLU A 180 -9.92 23.96 -25.11
N LEU A 181 -9.44 24.05 -26.34
CA LEU A 181 -8.44 24.96 -26.94
C LEU A 181 -7.12 25.39 -26.25
N GLU A 182 -6.69 24.86 -25.12
CA GLU A 182 -5.30 25.02 -24.68
C GLU A 182 -4.65 23.67 -24.36
N ALA A 183 -4.23 22.95 -25.41
CA ALA A 183 -3.22 21.91 -25.24
C ALA A 183 -2.05 22.51 -24.43
N LEU A 184 -1.65 21.85 -23.35
CA LEU A 184 -0.57 22.32 -22.46
C LEU A 184 0.60 22.82 -23.29
N ARG A 185 0.93 24.11 -23.15
CA ARG A 185 2.07 24.73 -23.83
C ARG A 185 3.33 24.42 -23.01
N TRP A 186 4.01 23.35 -23.37
CA TRP A 186 5.27 22.97 -22.73
C TRP A 186 6.38 23.96 -23.08
N SER A 187 7.16 24.35 -22.07
CA SER A 187 8.47 24.95 -22.25
C SER A 187 9.51 24.01 -21.63
N TRP A 188 10.74 24.07 -22.12
CA TRP A 188 11.84 23.28 -21.59
C TRP A 188 13.00 24.22 -21.25
N MET A 189 13.72 23.91 -20.18
CA MET A 189 14.96 24.59 -19.81
C MET A 189 15.99 23.50 -19.52
N PRO A 190 17.13 23.46 -20.23
CA PRO A 190 18.15 22.47 -19.96
C PRO A 190 18.79 22.77 -18.60
N GLU A 191 19.02 21.74 -17.79
CA GLU A 191 19.75 21.88 -16.54
C GLU A 191 21.18 22.39 -16.84
N ASN A 192 21.59 23.48 -16.20
CA ASN A 192 22.91 24.05 -16.42
C ASN A 192 23.94 23.29 -15.60
N LEU A 193 24.57 22.28 -16.21
CA LEU A 193 25.55 21.44 -15.51
C LEU A 193 26.88 22.15 -15.22
N LYS A 194 27.17 23.31 -15.84
CA LYS A 194 28.49 23.98 -15.75
C LYS A 194 28.97 24.26 -14.32
N PRO A 195 28.13 24.77 -13.38
CA PRO A 195 28.57 25.02 -12.02
C PRO A 195 29.06 23.74 -11.33
N PHE A 196 28.35 22.62 -11.51
CA PHE A 196 28.69 21.32 -10.90
C PHE A 196 29.97 20.70 -11.49
N MET A 197 30.34 21.08 -12.72
CA MET A 197 31.58 20.65 -13.38
C MET A 197 32.83 21.46 -12.97
N THR A 198 32.67 22.51 -12.17
CA THR A 198 33.76 23.39 -11.72
C THR A 198 33.80 23.50 -10.20
N ASP A 199 34.92 23.89 -9.62
CA ASP A 199 35.04 24.15 -8.16
C ASP A 199 34.25 25.39 -7.68
N HIS A 200 33.27 25.87 -8.45
CA HIS A 200 32.48 27.05 -8.14
C HIS A 200 31.12 26.72 -7.50
N ARG A 201 30.92 27.34 -6.31
CA ARG A 201 29.72 27.39 -5.45
C ARG A 201 29.21 26.04 -4.92
N ASP A 202 29.02 26.01 -3.60
CA ASP A 202 28.39 24.96 -2.79
C ASP A 202 28.99 23.54 -2.86
N SER A 203 30.17 23.37 -3.49
CA SER A 203 30.94 22.13 -3.38
C SER A 203 31.84 22.14 -2.15
N PHE A 204 31.82 21.06 -1.37
CA PHE A 204 32.83 20.76 -0.35
C PHE A 204 33.76 19.64 -0.86
N ARG A 205 34.96 19.52 -0.28
CA ARG A 205 35.95 18.50 -0.64
C ARG A 205 36.17 17.56 0.52
N GLN A 206 36.31 16.27 0.22
CA GLN A 206 36.63 15.24 1.19
C GLN A 206 37.57 14.20 0.56
N SER A 207 38.46 13.60 1.35
CA SER A 207 39.41 12.59 0.86
C SER A 207 38.81 11.18 0.74
N GLN A 208 37.53 11.02 1.12
CA GLN A 208 36.76 9.79 1.09
C GLN A 208 35.42 10.02 0.40
N LEU A 209 34.86 8.95 -0.19
CA LEU A 209 33.50 8.95 -0.70
C LEU A 209 32.52 8.94 0.48
N LEU A 210 31.64 9.93 0.53
CA LEU A 210 30.60 10.02 1.55
C LEU A 210 29.34 9.28 1.12
N GLU A 211 28.52 8.83 2.07
CA GLU A 211 27.22 8.23 1.79
C GLU A 211 26.18 9.33 1.47
N GLN A 212 25.27 9.06 0.52
CA GLN A 212 24.38 10.07 -0.04
C GLN A 212 23.41 10.67 0.97
N ILE A 213 22.67 9.86 1.73
CA ILE A 213 21.66 10.33 2.68
C ILE A 213 22.32 11.17 3.77
N ALA A 214 23.45 10.71 4.30
CA ALA A 214 24.24 11.45 5.29
C ALA A 214 24.75 12.79 4.76
N THR A 215 25.09 12.85 3.46
CA THR A 215 25.65 14.05 2.81
C THR A 215 24.58 15.06 2.41
N SER A 216 23.48 14.61 1.78
CA SER A 216 22.40 15.47 1.32
C SER A 216 21.41 15.80 2.44
N THR A 217 21.48 15.11 3.58
CA THR A 217 20.50 15.19 4.68
C THR A 217 19.07 14.96 4.19
N ASP A 218 18.91 14.12 3.17
CA ASP A 218 17.63 13.85 2.49
C ASP A 218 16.93 15.11 1.94
N GLN A 219 17.69 16.18 1.67
CA GLN A 219 17.16 17.42 1.09
C GLN A 219 17.03 17.36 -0.43
N SER A 220 17.74 16.42 -1.07
CA SER A 220 17.79 16.25 -2.52
C SER A 220 18.04 14.79 -2.87
N ASP A 221 17.31 14.29 -3.87
CA ASP A 221 17.52 12.98 -4.50
C ASP A 221 18.83 12.93 -5.31
N TYR A 222 19.38 14.10 -5.66
CA TYR A 222 20.62 14.25 -6.42
C TYR A 222 21.79 14.60 -5.50
N LEU A 223 22.91 13.90 -5.71
CA LEU A 223 24.22 14.22 -5.14
C LEU A 223 25.30 14.05 -6.21
N TRP A 224 26.15 15.07 -6.36
CA TRP A 224 27.25 15.04 -7.32
C TRP A 224 28.54 14.58 -6.66
N TYR A 225 29.10 13.46 -7.15
CA TYR A 225 30.47 13.05 -6.83
C TYR A 225 31.41 13.55 -7.92
N ARG A 226 32.43 14.32 -7.54
CA ARG A 226 33.42 14.88 -8.47
C ARG A 226 34.83 14.49 -8.06
N THR A 227 35.62 14.10 -9.05
CA THR A 227 37.06 13.89 -8.92
C THR A 227 37.78 14.38 -10.17
N SER A 228 39.05 14.70 -10.05
CA SER A 228 39.92 15.11 -11.16
C SER A 228 41.07 14.11 -11.29
N LEU A 229 41.32 13.65 -12.52
CA LEU A 229 42.45 12.76 -12.83
C LEU A 229 43.41 13.48 -13.78
N GLU A 230 44.65 13.66 -13.36
CA GLU A 230 45.73 14.05 -14.27
C GLU A 230 46.22 12.81 -15.01
N HIS A 231 46.11 12.81 -16.34
CA HIS A 231 46.61 11.72 -17.16
C HIS A 231 47.91 12.14 -17.87
N LYS A 232 48.93 11.27 -17.85
CA LYS A 232 50.18 11.47 -18.61
C LYS A 232 50.14 10.59 -19.85
N GLY A 233 50.11 11.21 -21.03
CA GLY A 233 50.13 10.54 -22.33
C GLY A 233 48.76 10.38 -22.98
N GLU A 234 48.79 10.02 -24.26
CA GLU A 234 47.62 9.58 -25.01
C GLU A 234 47.38 8.09 -24.70
N GLY A 235 46.22 7.79 -24.13
CA GLY A 235 45.84 6.43 -23.75
C GLY A 235 44.33 6.28 -23.61
N SER A 236 43.85 5.05 -23.70
CA SER A 236 42.46 4.72 -23.37
C SER A 236 42.36 4.40 -21.87
N TYR A 237 41.40 5.00 -21.19
CA TYR A 237 41.16 4.80 -19.76
C TYR A 237 39.79 4.16 -19.56
N THR A 238 39.72 3.18 -18.66
CA THR A 238 38.47 2.55 -18.25
C THR A 238 38.11 3.02 -16.85
N LEU A 239 36.89 3.55 -16.69
CA LEU A 239 36.36 3.97 -15.42
C LEU A 239 35.45 2.86 -14.86
N TYR A 240 35.76 2.38 -13.66
CA TYR A 240 34.91 1.46 -12.91
C TYR A 240 34.31 2.21 -11.72
N VAL A 241 32.99 2.17 -11.60
CA VAL A 241 32.26 2.79 -10.48
C VAL A 241 31.36 1.73 -9.87
N ASN A 242 31.52 1.49 -8.57
CA ASN A 242 30.65 0.62 -7.80
C ASN A 242 29.82 1.48 -6.84
N THR A 243 28.50 1.32 -6.86
CA THR A 243 27.57 2.15 -6.09
C THR A 243 26.51 1.29 -5.41
N SER A 244 26.09 1.70 -4.22
CA SER A 244 24.89 1.17 -3.53
C SER A 244 23.63 1.98 -3.85
N GLY A 245 23.74 3.00 -4.69
CA GLY A 245 22.64 3.87 -5.10
C GLY A 245 21.67 3.20 -6.08
N HIS A 246 20.54 3.86 -6.32
CA HIS A 246 19.48 3.38 -7.21
C HIS A 246 19.75 3.67 -8.69
N GLU A 247 20.37 4.81 -9.00
CA GLU A 247 20.64 5.30 -10.36
C GLU A 247 21.88 6.22 -10.33
N MET A 248 22.66 6.26 -11.41
CA MET A 248 23.88 7.06 -11.48
C MET A 248 24.13 7.53 -12.91
N TYR A 249 24.49 8.80 -13.10
CA TYR A 249 24.90 9.33 -14.39
C TYR A 249 26.38 9.72 -14.35
N VAL A 250 27.16 9.29 -15.33
CA VAL A 250 28.60 9.53 -15.38
C VAL A 250 28.93 10.56 -16.45
N PHE A 251 29.56 11.66 -16.03
CA PHE A 251 30.01 12.73 -16.92
C PHE A 251 31.54 12.84 -16.92
N VAL A 252 32.13 12.90 -18.12
CA VAL A 252 33.56 13.14 -18.33
C VAL A 252 33.73 14.41 -19.15
N ASN A 253 34.45 15.41 -18.62
CA ASN A 253 34.66 16.71 -19.26
C ASN A 253 33.35 17.36 -19.76
N GLY A 254 32.29 17.26 -18.95
CA GLY A 254 30.96 17.81 -19.26
C GLY A 254 30.13 17.00 -20.26
N ARG A 255 30.59 15.83 -20.72
CA ARG A 255 29.85 14.93 -21.61
C ARG A 255 29.37 13.70 -20.86
N LEU A 256 28.10 13.34 -21.03
CA LEU A 256 27.56 12.09 -20.51
C LEU A 256 28.22 10.91 -21.23
N VAL A 257 28.75 9.96 -20.46
CA VAL A 257 29.42 8.75 -20.98
C VAL A 257 28.76 7.44 -20.55
N GLY A 258 27.84 7.48 -19.58
CA GLY A 258 27.10 6.31 -19.13
C GLY A 258 26.03 6.64 -18.09
N GLU A 259 25.11 5.69 -17.94
CA GLU A 259 24.06 5.58 -16.91
C GLU A 259 24.15 4.20 -16.23
#